data_AF-A0A371J3Z0-F1
#
_entry.id   AF-A0A371J3Z0-F1
#
_cell.length_a   1.000
_cell.length_b   1.000
_cell.length_c   1.000
_cell.angle_alpha   90.00
_cell.angle_beta   90.00
_cell.angle_gamma   90.00
#
_symmetry.space_group_name_H-M   'P 1'
#
loop_
_entity.id
_entity.type
_entity.pdbx_description
1 polymer ?
#
loop_
_entity_poly.entity_id
_entity_poly.type
_entity_poly.pdbx_seq_one_letter_code
_entity_poly.pdbx_strand_id
1 'polypeptide(L)'
;MNFKDEFKNFIERAASLKDAAQTEEATKMSLIVPFFQLLGYDVFNPSEFCPEYTADVGIKRGEKVDYAILLNGEPVILIEAKASNKKLDRHSSQLFRYYVATSAKFAILTNGIEYRFYTDLDEKNKMDKEPFLYLNILNLKDNQINQIIKFKKEMLDIPDIMNTASLLKYNSIFKGIIEQQFQRPSDDFVKLFLQSIYKGVKTQTVLEKFRPVLKKSLNDYLNEVLNERLQSALNTASIENTEKDSNLSTSEEWEALSIIKEILKNTVDIDKISFKYTESYIAVLYENNSRKWLCRLILTNTSKTFIVPDESKKELRYSLCDMDQIVEYSSQIINIANRYLLPFKDIPTELLHTKWGTYEMPEPYCIDLTRGPRTDLKTLKA
;
A
#
# COMPACT_ATOMS: atom_id res chain seq x y z
N MET A 1 10.31 9.68 22.67
CA MET A 1 10.14 8.21 22.60
C MET A 1 9.40 7.91 21.30
N ASN A 2 9.58 6.74 20.67
CA ASN A 2 8.84 6.43 19.43
C ASN A 2 7.37 6.19 19.79
N PHE A 3 6.43 6.77 19.03
CA PHE A 3 4.98 6.61 19.27
C PHE A 3 4.57 5.14 19.40
N LYS A 4 5.21 4.24 18.63
CA LYS A 4 4.94 2.80 18.73
C LYS A 4 5.25 2.22 20.13
N ASP A 5 6.29 2.71 20.80
CA ASP A 5 6.68 2.22 22.12
C ASP A 5 5.74 2.76 23.20
N GLU A 6 5.37 4.05 23.12
CA GLU A 6 4.35 4.65 23.99
C GLU A 6 3.00 3.94 23.83
N PHE A 7 2.64 3.59 22.59
CA PHE A 7 1.41 2.87 22.29
C PHE A 7 1.42 1.44 22.84
N LYS A 8 2.55 0.73 22.77
CA LYS A 8 2.69 -0.58 23.41
C LYS A 8 2.51 -0.51 24.92
N ASN A 9 3.15 0.46 25.58
CA ASN A 9 3.00 0.67 27.03
C ASN A 9 1.54 0.98 27.40
N PHE A 10 0.84 1.76 26.58
CA PHE A 10 -0.60 2.01 26.76
C PHE A 10 -1.42 0.72 26.66
N ILE A 11 -1.17 -0.13 25.66
CA ILE A 11 -1.88 -1.42 25.50
C ILE A 11 -1.69 -2.31 26.73
N GLU A 12 -0.45 -2.45 27.21
CA GLU A 12 -0.14 -3.27 28.39
C GLU A 12 -0.88 -2.77 29.65
N ARG A 13 -0.90 -1.45 29.84
CA ARG A 13 -1.66 -0.81 30.91
C ARG A 13 -3.17 -0.99 30.74
N ALA A 14 -3.69 -0.83 29.53
CA ALA A 14 -5.11 -1.02 29.25
C ALA A 14 -5.53 -2.47 29.52
N ALA A 15 -4.68 -3.45 29.18
CA ALA A 15 -4.92 -4.86 29.42
C ALA A 15 -5.03 -5.19 30.92
N SER A 16 -4.21 -4.57 31.77
CA SER A 16 -4.25 -4.80 33.22
C SER A 16 -5.41 -4.09 33.92
N LEU A 17 -5.88 -2.97 33.38
CA LEU A 17 -6.96 -2.15 33.98
C LEU A 17 -8.37 -2.55 33.53
N LYS A 18 -8.52 -3.24 32.39
CA LYS A 18 -9.84 -3.51 31.79
C LYS A 18 -10.84 -4.19 32.73
N ASP A 19 -10.36 -5.10 33.59
CA ASP A 19 -11.20 -5.91 34.48
C ASP A 19 -11.64 -5.13 35.73
N ALA A 20 -10.86 -4.11 36.12
CA ALA A 20 -11.19 -3.17 37.19
C ALA A 20 -12.08 -2.01 36.71
N ALA A 21 -11.97 -1.62 35.45
CA ALA A 21 -12.69 -0.49 34.85
C ALA A 21 -14.13 -0.85 34.42
N GLN A 22 -14.93 -1.46 35.31
CA GLN A 22 -16.24 -2.01 34.92
C GLN A 22 -17.37 -0.99 34.77
N THR A 23 -17.21 0.23 35.30
CA THR A 23 -18.19 1.31 35.12
C THR A 23 -17.82 2.15 33.90
N GLU A 24 -18.82 2.85 33.35
CA GLU A 24 -18.60 3.73 32.20
C GLU A 24 -17.61 4.86 32.56
N GLU A 25 -17.77 5.50 33.71
CA GLU A 25 -16.85 6.55 34.18
C GLU A 25 -15.43 6.03 34.45
N ALA A 26 -15.29 4.82 35.03
CA ALA A 26 -13.98 4.21 35.19
C ALA A 26 -13.34 3.90 33.82
N THR A 27 -14.12 3.41 32.85
CA THR A 27 -13.67 3.15 31.48
C THR A 27 -13.19 4.43 30.79
N LYS A 28 -13.98 5.50 30.91
CA LYS A 28 -13.64 6.82 30.38
C LYS A 28 -12.29 7.29 30.91
N MET A 29 -12.11 7.31 32.23
CA MET A 29 -10.90 7.84 32.87
C MET A 29 -9.66 6.94 32.70
N SER A 30 -9.82 5.63 32.76
CA SER A 30 -8.68 4.69 32.80
C SER A 30 -8.23 4.19 31.43
N LEU A 31 -9.11 4.19 30.42
CA LEU A 31 -8.85 3.62 29.10
C LEU A 31 -9.01 4.66 27.97
N ILE A 32 -10.13 5.37 27.93
CA ILE A 32 -10.47 6.26 26.79
C ILE A 32 -9.68 7.57 26.84
N VAL A 33 -9.70 8.29 27.96
CA VAL A 33 -8.99 9.56 28.12
C VAL A 33 -7.48 9.39 27.87
N PRO A 34 -6.79 8.38 28.44
CA PRO A 34 -5.37 8.17 28.16
C PRO A 34 -5.07 7.83 26.69
N PHE A 35 -6.00 7.20 25.97
CA PHE A 35 -5.86 6.94 24.54
C PHE A 35 -5.81 8.26 23.74
N PHE A 36 -6.72 9.19 24.00
CA PHE A 36 -6.72 10.49 23.31
C PHE A 36 -5.57 11.39 23.76
N GLN A 37 -5.14 11.29 25.02
CA GLN A 37 -3.91 11.95 25.48
C GLN A 37 -2.69 11.45 24.69
N LEU A 38 -2.58 10.14 24.45
CA LEU A 38 -1.52 9.54 23.64
C LEU A 38 -1.56 10.00 22.17
N LEU A 39 -2.75 10.33 21.64
CA LEU A 39 -2.89 10.93 20.31
C LEU A 39 -2.47 12.42 20.27
N GLY A 40 -2.08 12.99 21.42
CA GLY A 40 -1.58 14.36 21.54
C GLY A 40 -2.67 15.40 21.80
N TYR A 41 -3.89 14.99 22.13
CA TYR A 41 -4.94 15.92 22.55
C TYR A 41 -4.75 16.34 24.01
N ASP A 42 -4.99 17.62 24.29
CA ASP A 42 -5.02 18.12 25.66
C ASP A 42 -6.36 17.78 26.33
N VAL A 43 -6.38 16.63 27.00
CA VAL A 43 -7.56 16.09 27.70
C VAL A 43 -7.97 16.92 28.92
N PHE A 44 -7.15 17.88 29.36
CA PHE A 44 -7.45 18.78 30.47
C PHE A 44 -7.94 20.15 30.01
N ASN A 45 -7.96 20.41 28.70
CA ASN A 45 -8.45 21.64 28.11
C ASN A 45 -9.84 21.43 27.48
N PRO A 46 -10.94 21.92 28.12
CA PRO A 46 -12.29 21.75 27.58
C PRO A 46 -12.54 22.45 26.25
N SER A 47 -11.66 23.38 25.85
CA SER A 47 -11.73 24.05 24.53
C SER A 47 -11.14 23.19 23.41
N GLU A 48 -10.50 22.06 23.75
CA GLU A 48 -9.90 21.11 22.81
C GLU A 48 -10.53 19.71 22.97
N PHE A 49 -10.61 19.20 24.19
CA PHE A 49 -11.23 17.92 24.51
C PHE A 49 -12.37 18.17 25.48
N CYS A 50 -13.55 18.43 24.93
CA CYS A 50 -14.72 18.89 25.68
C CYS A 50 -15.53 17.70 26.22
N PRO A 51 -15.61 17.48 27.54
CA PRO A 51 -16.52 16.51 28.13
C PRO A 51 -17.96 17.01 28.08
N GLU A 52 -18.93 16.10 28.01
CA GLU A 52 -20.36 16.41 28.02
C GLU A 52 -20.75 17.48 26.99
N TYR A 53 -20.23 17.38 25.77
CA TYR A 53 -20.50 18.36 24.71
C TYR A 53 -21.98 18.32 24.31
N THR A 54 -22.64 19.47 24.30
CA THR A 54 -24.08 19.56 24.01
C THR A 54 -24.32 19.54 22.50
N ALA A 55 -25.09 18.55 22.05
CA ALA A 55 -25.42 18.31 20.64
C ALA A 55 -26.94 18.44 20.44
N ASP A 56 -27.45 19.66 20.52
CA ASP A 56 -28.88 19.94 20.46
C ASP A 56 -29.44 19.80 19.02
N VAL A 57 -30.55 19.07 18.86
CA VAL A 57 -31.28 18.92 17.58
C VAL A 57 -32.73 19.34 17.75
N GLY A 58 -33.15 20.38 17.04
CA GLY A 58 -34.56 20.76 16.91
C GLY A 58 -35.26 20.99 18.26
N ILE A 59 -36.22 20.14 18.62
CA ILE A 59 -37.10 20.29 19.78
C ILE A 59 -36.55 19.59 21.05
N LYS A 60 -35.61 18.64 20.91
CA LYS A 60 -34.97 17.97 22.05
C LYS A 60 -33.70 18.73 22.45
N ARG A 61 -33.78 19.42 23.60
CA ARG A 61 -32.69 20.19 24.20
C ARG A 61 -32.03 19.39 25.32
N GLY A 62 -30.72 19.55 25.48
CA GLY A 62 -29.93 19.01 26.59
C GLY A 62 -29.36 17.61 26.33
N GLU A 63 -29.34 17.12 25.09
CA GLU A 63 -28.62 15.88 24.79
C GLU A 63 -27.11 16.15 24.70
N LYS A 64 -26.32 15.31 25.37
CA LYS A 64 -24.88 15.47 25.47
C LYS A 64 -24.17 14.21 24.99
N VAL A 65 -23.10 14.40 24.24
CA VAL A 65 -22.14 13.34 23.93
C VAL A 65 -21.03 13.33 24.98
N ASP A 66 -20.45 12.16 25.25
CA ASP A 66 -19.46 12.01 26.32
C ASP A 66 -18.24 12.91 26.13
N TYR A 67 -17.68 12.93 24.92
CA TYR A 67 -16.61 13.86 24.56
C TYR A 67 -16.75 14.39 23.13
N ALA A 68 -16.26 15.59 22.92
CA ALA A 68 -16.02 16.15 21.60
C ALA A 68 -14.59 16.71 21.51
N ILE A 69 -13.90 16.36 20.42
CA ILE A 69 -12.63 17.01 20.07
C ILE A 69 -12.98 18.24 19.23
N LEU A 70 -12.55 19.39 19.72
CA LEU A 70 -12.78 20.70 19.12
C LEU A 70 -11.53 21.16 18.37
N LEU A 71 -11.71 21.62 17.14
CA LEU A 71 -10.68 22.36 16.40
C LEU A 71 -11.25 23.74 16.08
N ASN A 72 -10.52 24.79 16.45
CA ASN A 72 -10.96 26.18 16.28
C ASN A 72 -12.35 26.47 16.87
N GLY A 73 -12.70 25.79 17.98
CA GLY A 73 -13.99 25.94 18.65
C GLY A 73 -15.15 25.14 18.03
N GLU A 74 -14.92 24.42 16.92
CA GLU A 74 -15.93 23.55 16.30
C GLU A 74 -15.66 22.07 16.56
N PRO A 75 -16.70 21.26 16.82
CA PRO A 75 -16.55 19.82 17.01
C PRO A 75 -16.14 19.14 15.70
N VAL A 76 -15.05 18.39 15.72
CA VAL A 76 -14.55 17.61 14.58
C VAL A 76 -14.76 16.11 14.80
N ILE A 77 -14.55 15.63 16.02
CA ILE A 77 -14.70 14.22 16.39
C ILE A 77 -15.62 14.12 17.59
N LEU A 78 -16.71 13.36 17.46
CA LEU A 78 -17.58 13.00 18.58
C LEU A 78 -17.19 11.64 19.14
N ILE A 79 -17.20 11.47 20.46
CA ILE A 79 -16.82 10.22 21.11
C ILE A 79 -17.92 9.82 22.08
N GLU A 80 -18.54 8.67 21.82
CA GLU A 80 -19.51 8.02 22.70
C GLU A 80 -18.83 6.83 23.39
N ALA A 81 -18.88 6.82 24.71
CA ALA A 81 -18.29 5.79 25.53
C ALA A 81 -19.34 4.78 26.02
N LYS A 82 -18.86 3.57 26.32
CA LYS A 82 -19.58 2.53 27.05
C LYS A 82 -18.63 1.93 28.08
N ALA A 83 -19.18 1.25 29.08
CA ALA A 83 -18.38 0.47 30.02
C ALA A 83 -17.57 -0.63 29.30
N SER A 84 -16.36 -0.92 29.78
CA SER A 84 -15.41 -1.86 29.16
C SER A 84 -15.97 -3.27 28.96
N ASN A 85 -16.88 -3.70 29.83
CA ASN A 85 -17.53 -5.01 29.80
C ASN A 85 -18.75 -5.07 28.87
N LYS A 86 -19.20 -3.95 28.30
CA LYS A 86 -20.32 -3.92 27.36
C LYS A 86 -19.83 -4.05 25.92
N LYS A 87 -20.58 -4.82 25.14
CA LYS A 87 -20.41 -4.86 23.68
C LYS A 87 -20.89 -3.55 23.08
N LEU A 88 -20.20 -3.13 22.01
CA LEU A 88 -20.61 -1.97 21.24
C LEU A 88 -21.72 -2.38 20.28
N ASP A 89 -22.97 -2.05 20.61
CA ASP A 89 -24.11 -2.32 19.76
C ASP A 89 -24.33 -1.21 18.74
N ARG A 90 -24.68 -1.59 17.50
CA ARG A 90 -24.87 -0.68 16.36
C ARG A 90 -26.06 0.27 16.50
N HIS A 91 -26.94 0.02 17.47
CA HIS A 91 -28.20 0.75 17.65
C HIS A 91 -28.09 1.92 18.64
N SER A 92 -26.91 2.51 18.84
CA SER A 92 -26.81 3.77 19.59
C SER A 92 -27.40 4.92 18.75
N SER A 93 -28.73 4.98 18.74
CA SER A 93 -29.53 6.11 18.23
C SER A 93 -29.06 7.46 18.80
N GLN A 94 -28.33 7.46 19.91
CA GLN A 94 -27.68 8.62 20.51
C GLN A 94 -26.57 9.19 19.61
N LEU A 95 -25.52 8.43 19.30
CA LEU A 95 -24.38 8.92 18.53
C LEU A 95 -24.78 9.39 17.12
N PHE A 96 -25.71 8.68 16.48
CA PHE A 96 -26.25 9.11 15.18
C PHE A 96 -26.95 10.47 15.27
N ARG A 97 -27.74 10.71 16.32
CA ARG A 97 -28.42 12.00 16.53
C ARG A 97 -27.42 13.12 16.79
N TYR A 98 -26.39 12.87 17.60
CA TYR A 98 -25.36 13.87 17.90
C TYR A 98 -24.55 14.23 16.66
N TYR A 99 -24.24 13.24 15.82
CA TYR A 99 -23.51 13.47 14.57
C TYR A 99 -24.28 14.41 13.64
N VAL A 100 -25.58 14.15 13.41
CA VAL A 100 -26.44 15.01 12.57
C VAL A 100 -26.60 16.42 13.16
N ALA A 101 -26.52 16.55 14.49
CA ALA A 101 -26.67 17.82 15.23
C ALA A 101 -25.48 18.79 15.09
N THR A 102 -24.32 18.29 14.71
CA THR A 102 -23.04 19.02 14.82
C THR A 102 -22.35 19.12 13.47
N SER A 103 -21.27 19.92 13.39
CA SER A 103 -20.42 20.00 12.20
C SER A 103 -19.37 18.88 12.10
N ALA A 104 -19.39 17.94 13.05
CA ALA A 104 -18.39 16.88 13.19
C ALA A 104 -18.22 16.05 11.93
N LYS A 105 -16.99 15.61 11.68
CA LYS A 105 -16.61 14.79 10.52
C LYS A 105 -16.43 13.34 10.88
N PHE A 106 -16.08 13.06 12.13
CA PHE A 106 -15.89 11.72 12.63
C PHE A 106 -16.69 11.48 13.90
N ALA A 107 -17.13 10.24 14.07
CA ALA A 107 -17.73 9.76 15.30
C ALA A 107 -17.00 8.48 15.73
N ILE A 108 -16.77 8.34 17.03
CA ILE A 108 -16.11 7.18 17.63
C ILE A 108 -17.03 6.59 18.68
N LEU A 109 -17.38 5.32 18.51
CA LEU A 109 -18.04 4.53 19.55
C LEU A 109 -17.00 3.61 20.18
N THR A 110 -16.82 3.67 21.50
CA THR A 110 -15.77 2.91 22.18
C THR A 110 -16.14 2.45 23.59
N ASN A 111 -15.55 1.34 24.03
CA ASN A 111 -15.56 0.89 25.41
C ASN A 111 -14.14 0.87 26.02
N GLY A 112 -13.23 1.66 25.45
CA GLY A 112 -11.82 1.70 25.85
C GLY A 112 -10.97 0.55 25.29
N ILE A 113 -11.58 -0.56 24.85
CA ILE A 113 -10.88 -1.71 24.24
C ILE A 113 -11.13 -1.79 22.74
N GLU A 114 -12.40 -1.71 22.35
CA GLU A 114 -12.83 -1.61 20.96
C GLU A 114 -13.09 -0.14 20.60
N TYR A 115 -12.66 0.26 19.40
CA TYR A 115 -12.94 1.58 18.85
C TYR A 115 -13.52 1.42 17.45
N ARG A 116 -14.67 2.05 17.21
CA ARG A 116 -15.35 2.04 15.92
C ARG A 116 -15.47 3.46 15.41
N PHE A 117 -14.83 3.74 14.28
CA PHE A 117 -14.79 5.05 13.67
C PHE A 117 -15.81 5.12 12.53
N TYR A 118 -16.62 6.16 12.56
CA TYR A 118 -17.70 6.44 11.65
C TYR A 118 -17.49 7.80 10.99
N THR A 119 -18.06 7.95 9.81
CA THR A 119 -18.10 9.20 9.05
C THR A 119 -19.34 9.19 8.14
N ASP A 120 -19.48 10.16 7.25
CA ASP A 120 -20.66 10.43 6.41
C ASP A 120 -20.38 10.27 4.91
N LEU A 121 -19.84 9.12 4.51
CA LEU A 121 -19.46 8.86 3.11
C LEU A 121 -20.67 8.62 2.20
N ASP A 122 -21.78 8.07 2.73
CA ASP A 122 -22.96 7.79 1.92
C ASP A 122 -23.81 9.04 1.68
N GLU A 123 -24.09 9.78 2.77
CA GLU A 123 -24.92 10.98 2.75
C GLU A 123 -24.27 12.04 3.65
N LYS A 124 -24.01 13.23 3.11
CA LYS A 124 -23.40 14.32 3.86
C LYS A 124 -24.18 14.64 5.14
N ASN A 125 -23.46 14.80 6.24
CA ASN A 125 -23.96 15.07 7.58
C ASN A 125 -24.90 13.98 8.13
N LYS A 126 -24.77 12.75 7.63
CA LYS A 126 -25.50 11.59 8.11
C LYS A 126 -24.52 10.45 8.31
N MET A 127 -24.29 10.11 9.56
CA MET A 127 -23.35 9.07 9.93
C MET A 127 -23.69 7.73 9.26
N ASP A 128 -22.70 7.12 8.63
CA ASP A 128 -22.80 5.79 8.02
C ASP A 128 -23.16 4.75 9.07
N LYS A 129 -23.90 3.71 8.65
CA LYS A 129 -24.30 2.60 9.55
C LYS A 129 -23.12 1.71 9.94
N GLU A 130 -22.17 1.56 9.03
CA GLU A 130 -21.00 0.72 9.21
C GLU A 130 -19.77 1.59 9.49
N PRO A 131 -18.94 1.23 10.48
CA PRO A 131 -17.69 1.94 10.70
C PRO A 131 -16.71 1.67 9.54
N PHE A 132 -15.94 2.68 9.14
CA PHE A 132 -14.88 2.49 8.14
C PHE A 132 -13.60 1.93 8.76
N LEU A 133 -13.41 2.08 10.07
CA LEU A 133 -12.27 1.55 10.81
C LEU A 133 -12.75 0.92 12.13
N TYR A 134 -12.40 -0.34 12.31
CA TYR A 134 -12.57 -1.09 13.55
C TYR A 134 -11.20 -1.39 14.15
N LEU A 135 -11.04 -1.08 15.44
CA LEU A 135 -9.83 -1.36 16.20
C LEU A 135 -10.19 -2.16 17.45
N ASN A 136 -9.35 -3.15 17.77
CA ASN A 136 -9.28 -3.73 19.10
C ASN A 136 -7.86 -3.49 19.59
N ILE A 137 -7.67 -2.64 20.60
CA ILE A 137 -6.33 -2.23 21.04
C ILE A 137 -5.49 -3.38 21.59
N LEU A 138 -6.13 -4.46 22.05
CA LEU A 138 -5.45 -5.66 22.54
C LEU A 138 -5.00 -6.60 21.40
N ASN A 139 -5.49 -6.37 20.18
CA ASN A 139 -5.18 -7.18 19.01
C ASN A 139 -5.11 -6.31 17.75
N LEU A 140 -4.10 -5.42 17.72
CA LEU A 140 -3.85 -4.53 16.58
C LEU A 140 -2.91 -5.15 15.57
N LYS A 141 -3.20 -4.86 14.31
CA LYS A 141 -2.29 -5.12 13.18
C LYS A 141 -1.48 -3.87 12.86
N ASP A 142 -0.30 -4.02 12.29
CA ASP A 142 0.58 -2.88 11.95
C ASP A 142 -0.09 -1.85 11.04
N ASN A 143 -0.91 -2.30 10.09
CA ASN A 143 -1.65 -1.41 9.20
C ASN A 143 -2.68 -0.55 9.94
N GLN A 144 -3.27 -1.04 11.04
CA GLN A 144 -4.20 -0.32 11.88
C GLN A 144 -3.48 0.74 12.72
N ILE A 145 -2.25 0.47 13.17
CA ILE A 145 -1.42 1.47 13.87
C ILE A 145 -1.19 2.68 12.96
N ASN A 146 -0.89 2.44 11.68
CA ASN A 146 -0.74 3.53 10.70
C ASN A 146 -2.03 4.35 10.52
N GLN A 147 -3.21 3.73 10.63
CA GLN A 147 -4.48 4.46 10.61
C GLN A 147 -4.69 5.30 11.87
N ILE A 148 -4.32 4.77 13.04
CA ILE A 148 -4.41 5.50 14.32
C ILE A 148 -3.53 6.76 14.29
N ILE A 149 -2.34 6.67 13.70
CA ILE A 149 -1.41 7.81 13.58
C ILE A 149 -2.07 9.00 12.85
N LYS A 150 -2.93 8.76 11.87
CA LYS A 150 -3.66 9.83 11.16
C LYS A 150 -4.62 10.60 12.07
N PHE A 151 -5.07 10.01 13.18
CA PHE A 151 -5.93 10.67 14.17
C PHE A 151 -5.16 11.42 15.27
N LYS A 152 -3.82 11.42 15.22
CA LYS A 152 -3.02 12.28 16.10
C LYS A 152 -3.26 13.74 15.78
N LYS A 153 -3.31 14.58 16.82
CA LYS A 153 -3.55 16.03 16.69
C LYS A 153 -2.70 16.70 15.60
N GLU A 154 -1.39 16.44 15.60
CA GLU A 154 -0.43 17.06 14.67
C GLU A 154 -0.55 16.54 13.23
N MET A 155 -1.17 15.38 13.03
CA MET A 155 -1.27 14.68 11.73
C MET A 155 -2.72 14.65 11.21
N LEU A 156 -3.64 15.32 11.91
CA LEU A 156 -5.07 15.23 11.63
C LEU A 156 -5.42 16.02 10.36
N ASP A 157 -5.52 15.29 9.25
CA ASP A 157 -5.97 15.80 7.95
C ASP A 157 -7.34 15.21 7.61
N ILE A 158 -8.38 16.04 7.73
CA ILE A 158 -9.77 15.62 7.49
C ILE A 158 -9.94 15.07 6.05
N PRO A 159 -9.59 15.80 4.97
CA PRO A 159 -9.65 15.28 3.61
C PRO A 159 -8.94 13.93 3.39
N ASP A 160 -7.70 13.76 3.88
CA ASP A 160 -6.96 12.50 3.71
C ASP A 160 -7.61 11.33 4.45
N ILE A 161 -8.08 11.57 5.67
CA ILE A 161 -8.79 10.55 6.46
C ILE A 161 -10.11 10.17 5.79
N MET A 162 -10.85 11.13 5.23
CA MET A 162 -12.09 10.85 4.48
C MET A 162 -11.83 9.98 3.24
N ASN A 163 -10.78 10.28 2.47
CA ASN A 163 -10.38 9.47 1.33
C ASN A 163 -9.97 8.05 1.76
N THR A 164 -9.21 7.95 2.86
CA THR A 164 -8.78 6.67 3.42
C THR A 164 -9.97 5.86 3.93
N ALA A 165 -10.93 6.53 4.60
CA ALA A 165 -12.16 5.93 5.09
C ALA A 165 -13.00 5.34 3.94
N SER A 166 -13.14 6.09 2.84
CA SER A 166 -13.79 5.61 1.62
C SER A 166 -13.15 4.33 1.11
N LEU A 167 -11.82 4.32 0.96
CA LEU A 167 -11.08 3.14 0.51
C LEU A 167 -11.26 1.94 1.46
N LEU A 168 -11.14 2.15 2.77
CA LEU A 168 -11.29 1.10 3.77
C LEU A 168 -12.71 0.52 3.78
N LYS A 169 -13.73 1.37 3.71
CA LYS A 169 -15.15 0.98 3.64
C LYS A 169 -15.40 0.10 2.42
N TYR A 170 -15.03 0.58 1.22
CA TYR A 170 -15.26 -0.19 0.00
C TYR A 170 -14.42 -1.48 -0.05
N ASN A 171 -13.18 -1.47 0.48
CA ASN A 171 -12.39 -2.70 0.59
C ASN A 171 -13.07 -3.76 1.44
N SER A 172 -13.66 -3.36 2.59
CA SER A 172 -14.41 -4.27 3.45
C SER A 172 -15.67 -4.79 2.77
N ILE A 173 -16.45 -3.92 2.12
CA ILE A 173 -17.64 -4.29 1.35
C ILE A 173 -17.28 -5.28 0.24
N PHE A 174 -16.24 -4.99 -0.53
CA PHE A 174 -15.79 -5.87 -1.61
C PHE A 174 -15.32 -7.22 -1.09
N LYS A 175 -14.56 -7.27 0.02
CA LYS A 175 -14.17 -8.53 0.64
C LYS A 175 -15.39 -9.37 1.05
N GLY A 176 -16.39 -8.75 1.66
CA GLY A 176 -17.63 -9.44 2.02
C GLY A 176 -18.38 -9.97 0.80
N ILE A 177 -18.48 -9.17 -0.27
CA ILE A 177 -19.10 -9.63 -1.53
C ILE A 177 -18.32 -10.79 -2.15
N ILE A 178 -16.98 -10.69 -2.20
CA ILE A 178 -16.11 -11.74 -2.72
C ILE A 178 -16.31 -13.03 -1.91
N GLU A 179 -16.25 -12.96 -0.58
CA GLU A 179 -16.46 -14.11 0.30
C GLU A 179 -17.83 -14.77 0.05
N GLN A 180 -18.89 -13.96 -0.10
CA GLN A 180 -20.21 -14.46 -0.47
C GLN A 180 -20.19 -15.16 -1.83
N GLN A 181 -19.50 -14.62 -2.84
CA GLN A 181 -19.38 -15.28 -4.14
C GLN A 181 -18.61 -16.60 -4.06
N PHE A 182 -17.59 -16.72 -3.21
CA PHE A 182 -16.86 -17.99 -3.00
C PHE A 182 -17.75 -19.06 -2.35
N GLN A 183 -18.57 -18.68 -1.37
CA GLN A 183 -19.47 -19.62 -0.70
C GLN A 183 -20.71 -19.97 -1.54
N ARG A 184 -21.29 -18.96 -2.19
CA ARG A 184 -22.51 -19.07 -2.98
C ARG A 184 -22.42 -18.09 -4.17
N PRO A 185 -21.80 -18.50 -5.28
CA PRO A 185 -21.73 -17.69 -6.49
C PRO A 185 -23.14 -17.24 -6.88
N SER A 186 -23.34 -15.96 -7.18
CA SER A 186 -24.61 -15.40 -7.66
C SER A 186 -24.80 -15.66 -9.16
N ASP A 187 -26.01 -15.48 -9.66
CA ASP A 187 -26.34 -15.70 -11.09
C ASP A 187 -25.51 -14.81 -11.99
N ASP A 188 -25.37 -13.54 -11.64
CA ASP A 188 -24.62 -12.57 -12.43
C ASP A 188 -23.12 -12.87 -12.41
N PHE A 189 -22.61 -13.36 -11.28
CA PHE A 189 -21.23 -13.82 -11.19
C PHE A 189 -20.99 -15.08 -12.04
N VAL A 190 -21.91 -16.05 -12.02
CA VAL A 190 -21.80 -17.23 -12.91
C VAL A 190 -21.89 -16.80 -14.37
N LYS A 191 -22.81 -15.88 -14.73
CA LYS A 191 -22.93 -15.36 -16.09
C LYS A 191 -21.63 -14.70 -16.56
N LEU A 192 -20.95 -13.95 -15.69
CA LEU A 192 -19.68 -13.28 -15.98
C LEU A 192 -18.63 -14.29 -16.48
N PHE A 193 -18.39 -15.38 -15.76
CA PHE A 193 -17.43 -16.43 -16.18
C PHE A 193 -17.89 -17.17 -17.44
N LEU A 194 -19.19 -17.33 -17.64
CA LEU A 194 -19.73 -17.99 -18.83
C LEU A 194 -19.71 -17.11 -20.08
N GLN A 195 -19.39 -15.81 -19.99
CA GLN A 195 -19.38 -14.92 -21.17
C GLN A 195 -18.41 -15.39 -22.24
N SER A 196 -17.21 -15.82 -21.87
CA SER A 196 -16.15 -16.26 -22.80
C SER A 196 -16.20 -17.76 -23.12
N ILE A 197 -16.92 -18.56 -22.33
CA ILE A 197 -16.86 -20.03 -22.38
C ILE A 197 -18.13 -20.63 -23.02
N TYR A 198 -19.30 -20.03 -22.80
CA TYR A 198 -20.59 -20.58 -23.22
C TYR A 198 -21.26 -19.68 -24.27
N LYS A 199 -21.37 -20.19 -25.50
CA LYS A 199 -21.95 -19.47 -26.65
C LYS A 199 -23.49 -19.48 -26.69
N GLY A 200 -24.14 -20.34 -25.88
CA GLY A 200 -25.59 -20.44 -25.83
C GLY A 200 -26.25 -19.39 -24.92
N VAL A 201 -27.59 -19.37 -24.92
CA VAL A 201 -28.37 -18.51 -24.03
C VAL A 201 -28.17 -18.96 -22.58
N LYS A 202 -27.81 -18.02 -21.70
CA LYS A 202 -27.52 -18.28 -20.29
C LYS A 202 -28.82 -18.39 -19.47
N THR A 203 -29.60 -19.45 -19.72
CA THR A 203 -30.84 -19.74 -19.00
C THR A 203 -30.56 -20.19 -17.56
N GLN A 204 -31.57 -20.16 -16.69
CA GLN A 204 -31.39 -20.58 -15.29
C GLN A 204 -30.87 -22.01 -15.16
N THR A 205 -31.36 -22.94 -15.98
CA THR A 205 -30.90 -24.34 -16.01
C THR A 205 -29.40 -24.45 -16.31
N VAL A 206 -28.89 -23.59 -17.19
CA VAL A 206 -27.44 -23.52 -17.50
C VAL A 206 -26.68 -22.97 -16.29
N LEU A 207 -27.17 -21.90 -15.66
CA LEU A 207 -26.53 -21.31 -14.48
C LEU A 207 -26.47 -22.29 -13.31
N GLU A 208 -27.57 -23.01 -13.03
CA GLU A 208 -27.62 -24.04 -11.99
C GLU A 208 -26.66 -25.19 -12.25
N LYS A 209 -26.47 -25.58 -13.52
CA LYS A 209 -25.49 -26.60 -13.91
C LYS A 209 -24.05 -26.14 -13.66
N PHE A 210 -23.71 -24.89 -13.97
CA PHE A 210 -22.34 -24.39 -13.88
C PHE A 210 -21.96 -23.82 -12.51
N ARG A 211 -22.93 -23.38 -11.69
CA ARG A 211 -22.67 -22.84 -10.35
C ARG A 211 -21.84 -23.77 -9.44
N PRO A 212 -22.16 -25.07 -9.28
CA PRO A 212 -21.37 -25.95 -8.41
C PRO A 212 -19.96 -26.18 -8.98
N VAL A 213 -19.82 -26.22 -10.31
CA VAL A 213 -18.52 -26.34 -10.98
C VAL A 213 -17.67 -25.10 -10.71
N LEU A 214 -18.22 -23.90 -10.91
CA LEU A 214 -17.54 -22.65 -10.64
C LEU A 214 -17.15 -22.52 -9.15
N LYS A 215 -18.07 -22.85 -8.23
CA LYS A 215 -17.78 -22.86 -6.80
C LYS A 215 -16.61 -23.79 -6.47
N LYS A 216 -16.61 -25.00 -7.03
CA LYS A 216 -15.52 -25.96 -6.83
C LYS A 216 -14.20 -25.41 -7.36
N SER A 217 -14.17 -24.95 -8.61
CA SER A 217 -12.95 -24.40 -9.23
C SER A 217 -12.37 -23.20 -8.48
N LEU A 218 -13.22 -22.31 -7.94
CA LEU A 218 -12.75 -21.17 -7.13
C LEU A 218 -12.07 -21.63 -5.82
N ASN A 219 -12.67 -22.60 -5.13
CA ASN A 219 -12.10 -23.12 -3.88
C ASN A 219 -10.84 -23.95 -4.13
N ASP A 220 -10.83 -24.77 -5.19
CA ASP A 220 -9.66 -25.56 -5.58
C ASP A 220 -8.48 -24.63 -5.89
N TYR A 221 -8.70 -23.57 -6.68
CA TYR A 221 -7.68 -22.57 -6.98
C TYR A 221 -7.19 -21.82 -5.72
N LEU A 222 -8.09 -21.43 -4.83
CA LEU A 222 -7.70 -20.74 -3.59
C LEU A 222 -6.85 -21.66 -2.69
N ASN A 223 -7.21 -22.94 -2.59
CA ASN A 223 -6.43 -23.92 -1.84
C ASN A 223 -5.07 -24.17 -2.49
N GLU A 224 -4.99 -24.23 -3.83
CA GLU A 224 -3.73 -24.34 -4.57
C GLU A 224 -2.81 -23.15 -4.26
N VAL A 225 -3.31 -21.92 -4.38
CA VAL A 225 -2.53 -20.71 -4.06
C VAL A 225 -2.11 -20.67 -2.59
N LEU A 226 -2.99 -21.05 -1.67
CA LEU A 226 -2.63 -21.12 -0.24
C LEU A 226 -1.56 -22.19 0.01
N ASN A 227 -1.68 -23.35 -0.62
CA ASN A 227 -0.70 -24.41 -0.49
C ASN A 227 0.65 -23.98 -1.10
N GLU A 228 0.68 -23.34 -2.25
CA GLU A 228 1.90 -22.77 -2.82
C GLU A 228 2.54 -21.73 -1.90
N ARG A 229 1.73 -20.84 -1.31
CA ARG A 229 2.23 -19.83 -0.36
C ARG A 229 2.73 -20.47 0.93
N LEU A 230 2.02 -21.45 1.48
CA LEU A 230 2.44 -22.19 2.66
C LEU A 230 3.69 -23.02 2.39
N GLN A 231 3.78 -23.70 1.26
CA GLN A 231 4.99 -24.43 0.85
C GLN A 231 6.15 -23.48 0.63
N SER A 232 5.92 -22.30 0.05
CA SER A 232 6.96 -21.28 -0.09
C SER A 232 7.44 -20.79 1.28
N ALA A 233 6.53 -20.51 2.22
CA ALA A 233 6.86 -20.06 3.57
C ALA A 233 7.46 -21.18 4.44
N LEU A 234 7.00 -22.43 4.29
CA LEU A 234 7.55 -23.61 4.95
C LEU A 234 8.91 -23.97 4.39
N ASN A 235 9.15 -23.81 3.09
CA ASN A 235 10.50 -23.95 2.54
C ASN A 235 11.39 -22.84 3.12
N THR A 236 10.92 -21.60 3.24
CA THR A 236 11.66 -20.54 3.96
C THR A 236 11.92 -20.90 5.43
N ALA A 237 10.95 -21.48 6.14
CA ALA A 237 11.10 -21.88 7.55
C ALA A 237 11.83 -23.21 7.77
N SER A 238 11.88 -24.10 6.77
CA SER A 238 12.63 -25.36 6.80
C SER A 238 14.10 -25.14 6.41
N ILE A 239 14.36 -24.10 5.60
CA ILE A 239 15.71 -23.56 5.38
C ILE A 239 16.27 -22.97 6.70
N GLU A 240 15.43 -22.59 7.68
CA GLU A 240 15.90 -22.17 9.02
C GLU A 240 16.23 -23.32 9.99
N ASN A 241 15.93 -24.60 9.68
CA ASN A 241 16.21 -25.72 10.60
C ASN A 241 17.01 -26.90 10.03
N THR A 242 17.42 -26.84 8.77
CA THR A 242 18.46 -27.74 8.23
C THR A 242 19.38 -27.01 7.27
N GLU A 243 19.92 -25.86 7.68
CA GLU A 243 21.20 -25.34 7.21
C GLU A 243 21.64 -24.17 8.10
N LYS A 244 22.56 -24.45 9.03
CA LYS A 244 23.54 -23.43 9.45
C LYS A 244 24.35 -23.07 8.21
N ASP A 245 23.86 -22.14 7.40
CA ASP A 245 24.60 -21.24 6.50
C ASP A 245 23.65 -20.63 5.43
N SER A 246 22.88 -19.61 5.81
CA SER A 246 22.30 -18.66 4.83
C SER A 246 22.08 -17.25 5.41
N ASN A 247 22.82 -16.89 6.46
CA ASN A 247 22.95 -15.51 6.93
C ASN A 247 23.99 -14.69 6.15
N LEU A 248 24.63 -15.25 5.11
CA LEU A 248 25.71 -14.56 4.38
C LEU A 248 25.21 -13.44 3.44
N SER A 249 24.02 -13.55 2.85
CA SER A 249 23.62 -12.60 1.78
C SER A 249 23.37 -11.18 2.30
N THR A 250 22.82 -10.99 3.50
CA THR A 250 22.54 -9.63 3.99
C THR A 250 23.84 -8.85 4.26
N SER A 251 24.88 -9.48 4.81
CA SER A 251 26.15 -8.79 5.10
C SER A 251 26.88 -8.39 3.83
N GLU A 252 26.99 -9.31 2.86
CA GLU A 252 27.71 -9.08 1.61
C GLU A 252 27.00 -8.04 0.72
N GLU A 253 25.66 -7.98 0.77
CA GLU A 253 24.88 -6.95 0.08
C GLU A 253 25.16 -5.53 0.62
N TRP A 254 25.17 -5.37 1.94
CA TRP A 254 25.48 -4.09 2.59
C TRP A 254 26.93 -3.66 2.36
N GLU A 255 27.85 -4.63 2.33
CA GLU A 255 29.26 -4.42 2.02
C GLU A 255 29.44 -3.94 0.57
N ALA A 256 28.86 -4.64 -0.41
CA ALA A 256 28.87 -4.23 -1.81
C ALA A 256 28.34 -2.81 -2.01
N LEU A 257 27.22 -2.53 -1.34
CA LEU A 257 26.56 -1.23 -1.40
C LEU A 257 27.45 -0.13 -0.83
N SER A 258 28.11 -0.38 0.30
CA SER A 258 29.02 0.56 0.92
C SER A 258 30.20 0.88 0.01
N ILE A 259 30.81 -0.15 -0.60
CA ILE A 259 31.91 -0.01 -1.56
C ILE A 259 31.46 0.80 -2.79
N ILE A 260 30.30 0.49 -3.36
CA ILE A 260 29.79 1.21 -4.56
C ILE A 260 29.48 2.68 -4.24
N LYS A 261 28.89 2.97 -3.07
CA LYS A 261 28.66 4.35 -2.63
C LYS A 261 29.97 5.09 -2.42
N GLU A 262 30.99 4.44 -1.87
CA GLU A 262 32.29 5.04 -1.66
C GLU A 262 32.98 5.39 -2.99
N ILE A 263 32.96 4.48 -3.96
CA ILE A 263 33.46 4.71 -5.33
C ILE A 263 32.77 5.92 -5.97
N LEU A 264 31.45 6.05 -5.76
CA LEU A 264 30.62 7.05 -6.42
C LEU A 264 30.49 8.38 -5.66
N LYS A 265 30.96 8.45 -4.42
CA LYS A 265 30.84 9.61 -3.52
C LYS A 265 31.30 10.94 -4.13
N ASN A 266 32.32 10.90 -4.98
CA ASN A 266 32.89 12.08 -5.63
C ASN A 266 32.31 12.36 -7.03
N THR A 267 31.40 11.51 -7.52
CA THR A 267 30.85 11.60 -8.89
C THR A 267 29.36 11.93 -8.88
N VAL A 268 28.57 11.26 -8.04
CA VAL A 268 27.12 11.42 -7.96
C VAL A 268 26.68 11.63 -6.51
N ASP A 269 25.54 12.29 -6.35
CA ASP A 269 24.86 12.36 -5.06
C ASP A 269 24.48 10.94 -4.58
N ILE A 270 24.97 10.57 -3.39
CA ILE A 270 24.79 9.25 -2.78
C ILE A 270 23.30 8.97 -2.52
N ASP A 271 22.51 9.99 -2.20
CA ASP A 271 21.09 9.85 -1.88
C ASP A 271 20.25 9.48 -3.10
N LYS A 272 20.81 9.66 -4.30
CA LYS A 272 20.18 9.24 -5.57
C LYS A 272 20.50 7.79 -5.94
N ILE A 273 21.37 7.10 -5.21
CA ILE A 273 21.68 5.69 -5.45
C ILE A 273 20.68 4.82 -4.69
N SER A 274 19.98 3.96 -5.41
CA SER A 274 18.90 3.12 -4.89
C SER A 274 19.12 1.65 -5.22
N PHE A 275 18.58 0.77 -4.38
CA PHE A 275 18.69 -0.68 -4.50
C PHE A 275 17.32 -1.27 -4.80
N LYS A 276 17.28 -2.15 -5.81
CA LYS A 276 16.07 -2.87 -6.18
C LYS A 276 16.36 -4.36 -6.24
N TYR A 277 15.64 -5.11 -5.42
CA TYR A 277 15.63 -6.56 -5.45
C TYR A 277 14.81 -7.06 -6.63
N THR A 278 15.37 -8.01 -7.37
CA THR A 278 14.71 -8.78 -8.43
C THR A 278 14.86 -10.26 -8.11
N GLU A 279 14.01 -11.11 -8.68
CA GLU A 279 14.02 -12.56 -8.41
C GLU A 279 15.37 -13.25 -8.69
N SER A 280 16.22 -12.69 -9.57
CA SER A 280 17.48 -13.31 -9.98
C SER A 280 18.73 -12.46 -9.69
N TYR A 281 18.59 -11.21 -9.26
CA TYR A 281 19.73 -10.30 -9.00
C TYR A 281 19.31 -9.07 -8.22
N ILE A 282 20.30 -8.37 -7.68
CA ILE A 282 20.15 -7.05 -7.04
C ILE A 282 20.62 -6.00 -8.03
N ALA A 283 19.79 -4.98 -8.27
CA ALA A 283 20.12 -3.87 -9.14
C ALA A 283 20.48 -2.62 -8.34
N VAL A 284 21.61 -2.01 -8.68
CA VAL A 284 22.00 -0.68 -8.20
C VAL A 284 21.60 0.33 -9.25
N LEU A 285 20.70 1.26 -8.89
CA LEU A 285 20.06 2.19 -9.80
C LEU A 285 20.37 3.63 -9.42
N TYR A 286 20.56 4.49 -10.41
CA TYR A 286 20.62 5.93 -10.23
C TYR A 286 19.22 6.56 -10.40
N GLU A 287 18.83 7.44 -9.48
CA GLU A 287 17.53 8.13 -9.42
C GLU A 287 16.32 7.19 -9.43
N ASN A 288 16.47 5.98 -8.90
CA ASN A 288 15.42 4.95 -8.88
C ASN A 288 14.84 4.64 -10.28
N ASN A 289 15.65 4.79 -11.33
CA ASN A 289 15.24 4.56 -12.70
C ASN A 289 15.85 3.27 -13.25
N SER A 290 15.01 2.31 -13.65
CA SER A 290 15.44 1.02 -14.19
C SER A 290 16.26 1.13 -15.48
N ARG A 291 16.15 2.23 -16.23
CA ARG A 291 16.96 2.51 -17.42
C ARG A 291 18.34 3.10 -17.11
N LYS A 292 18.56 3.55 -15.87
CA LYS A 292 19.83 4.10 -15.36
C LYS A 292 20.45 3.16 -14.31
N TRP A 293 20.62 1.89 -14.67
CA TRP A 293 21.25 0.92 -13.78
C TRP A 293 22.77 1.05 -13.85
N LEU A 294 23.41 1.10 -12.69
CA LEU A 294 24.86 1.27 -12.53
C LEU A 294 25.57 -0.09 -12.57
N CYS A 295 25.04 -1.06 -11.82
CA CYS A 295 25.52 -2.43 -11.82
C CYS A 295 24.44 -3.38 -11.29
N ARG A 296 24.67 -4.69 -11.43
CA ARG A 296 23.86 -5.75 -10.83
C ARG A 296 24.76 -6.77 -10.14
N LEU A 297 24.25 -7.34 -9.07
CA LEU A 297 24.92 -8.35 -8.27
C LEU A 297 24.06 -9.62 -8.25
N ILE A 298 24.65 -10.75 -8.61
CA ILE A 298 24.07 -12.08 -8.41
C ILE A 298 24.92 -12.73 -7.32
N LEU A 299 24.38 -12.78 -6.12
CA LEU A 299 25.03 -13.38 -4.97
C LEU A 299 24.36 -14.73 -4.71
N THR A 300 25.06 -15.82 -5.01
CA THR A 300 24.64 -17.18 -4.67
C THR A 300 25.68 -17.79 -3.75
N ASN A 301 25.30 -18.76 -2.91
CA ASN A 301 26.21 -19.43 -1.98
C ASN A 301 27.44 -20.06 -2.66
N THR A 302 27.38 -20.31 -3.97
CA THR A 302 28.44 -20.95 -4.75
C THR A 302 29.17 -20.01 -5.71
N SER A 303 28.58 -18.88 -6.09
CA SER A 303 29.21 -17.91 -7.00
C SER A 303 28.68 -16.49 -6.81
N LYS A 304 29.59 -15.52 -6.85
CA LYS A 304 29.28 -14.10 -6.82
C LYS A 304 29.57 -13.54 -8.22
N THR A 305 28.57 -12.93 -8.85
CA THR A 305 28.72 -12.32 -10.18
C THR A 305 28.38 -10.85 -10.13
N PHE A 306 29.29 -10.02 -10.63
CA PHE A 306 29.14 -8.59 -10.83
C PHE A 306 28.85 -8.29 -12.30
N ILE A 307 27.83 -7.48 -12.56
CA ILE A 307 27.39 -7.18 -13.92
C ILE A 307 27.32 -5.66 -14.11
N VAL A 308 27.89 -5.16 -15.19
CA VAL A 308 27.86 -3.73 -15.55
C VAL A 308 27.44 -3.52 -17.00
N PRO A 309 26.79 -2.39 -17.33
CA PRO A 309 26.45 -2.04 -18.71
C PRO A 309 27.63 -1.46 -19.49
N ASP A 310 27.84 -1.97 -20.69
CA ASP A 310 28.71 -1.37 -21.70
C ASP A 310 28.06 -0.11 -22.35
N GLU A 311 28.78 0.61 -23.22
CA GLU A 311 28.30 1.80 -23.96
C GLU A 311 27.02 1.52 -24.76
N SER A 312 26.88 0.30 -25.27
CA SER A 312 25.69 -0.19 -25.98
C SER A 312 24.59 -0.76 -25.05
N LYS A 313 24.71 -0.60 -23.73
CA LYS A 313 23.87 -1.20 -22.67
C LYS A 313 23.85 -2.74 -22.66
N LYS A 314 24.85 -3.39 -23.27
CA LYS A 314 25.06 -4.84 -23.16
C LYS A 314 25.65 -5.20 -21.78
N GLU A 315 25.29 -6.37 -21.28
CA GLU A 315 25.73 -6.86 -19.96
C GLU A 315 27.15 -7.44 -20.04
N LEU A 316 28.10 -6.83 -19.31
CA LEU A 316 29.42 -7.41 -19.04
C LEU A 316 29.38 -8.10 -17.68
N ARG A 317 29.81 -9.37 -17.61
CA ARG A 317 29.73 -10.20 -16.40
C ARG A 317 31.13 -10.54 -15.90
N TYR A 318 31.35 -10.35 -14.60
CA TYR A 318 32.60 -10.60 -13.90
C TYR A 318 32.33 -11.53 -12.72
N SER A 319 33.13 -12.58 -12.56
CA SER A 319 33.07 -13.44 -11.37
C SER A 319 33.86 -12.79 -10.24
N LEU A 320 33.26 -12.68 -9.06
CA LEU A 320 33.92 -12.20 -7.85
C LEU A 320 34.23 -13.38 -6.92
N CYS A 321 35.42 -13.38 -6.36
CA CYS A 321 35.78 -14.22 -5.21
C CYS A 321 35.44 -13.50 -3.90
N ASP A 322 35.60 -12.17 -3.87
CA ASP A 322 35.38 -11.31 -2.70
C ASP A 322 34.75 -9.97 -3.08
N MET A 323 34.08 -9.29 -2.13
CA MET A 323 33.36 -8.04 -2.39
C MET A 323 34.30 -6.86 -2.62
N ASP A 324 35.49 -6.87 -2.00
CA ASP A 324 36.53 -5.86 -2.19
C ASP A 324 37.01 -5.76 -3.65
N GLN A 325 36.84 -6.83 -4.44
CA GLN A 325 37.20 -6.83 -5.86
C GLN A 325 36.34 -5.87 -6.70
N ILE A 326 35.21 -5.38 -6.17
CA ILE A 326 34.41 -4.34 -6.82
C ILE A 326 35.25 -3.06 -7.04
N VAL A 327 36.24 -2.78 -6.18
CA VAL A 327 37.12 -1.61 -6.29
C VAL A 327 37.95 -1.63 -7.57
N GLU A 328 38.31 -2.80 -8.10
CA GLU A 328 39.04 -2.95 -9.37
C GLU A 328 38.23 -2.40 -10.56
N TYR A 329 36.91 -2.39 -10.45
CA TYR A 329 35.98 -1.89 -11.48
C TYR A 329 35.53 -0.44 -11.23
N SER A 330 36.14 0.26 -10.27
CA SER A 330 35.81 1.66 -9.90
C SER A 330 35.75 2.61 -11.10
N SER A 331 36.77 2.59 -11.97
CA SER A 331 36.83 3.41 -13.20
C SER A 331 35.65 3.16 -14.14
N GLN A 332 35.19 1.90 -14.24
CA GLN A 332 34.05 1.55 -15.09
C GLN A 332 32.74 2.06 -14.50
N ILE A 333 32.53 1.88 -13.19
CA ILE A 333 31.33 2.33 -12.46
C ILE A 333 31.20 3.86 -12.55
N ILE A 334 32.32 4.59 -12.38
CA ILE A 334 32.36 6.06 -12.52
C ILE A 334 32.02 6.48 -13.95
N ASN A 335 32.56 5.81 -14.98
CA ASN A 335 32.23 6.10 -16.38
C ASN A 335 30.73 5.90 -16.65
N ILE A 336 30.14 4.81 -16.16
CA ILE A 336 28.70 4.54 -16.29
C ILE A 336 27.86 5.63 -15.61
N ALA A 337 28.23 6.05 -14.39
CA ALA A 337 27.55 7.15 -13.71
C ALA A 337 27.66 8.47 -14.49
N ASN A 338 28.84 8.77 -15.05
CA ASN A 338 29.05 9.95 -15.89
C ASN A 338 28.20 9.94 -17.16
N ARG A 339 27.93 8.78 -17.78
CA ARG A 339 27.00 8.66 -18.91
C ARG A 339 25.56 9.07 -18.55
N TYR A 340 25.19 8.97 -17.27
CA TYR A 340 23.85 9.35 -16.79
C TYR A 340 23.79 10.81 -16.31
N LEU A 341 24.93 11.40 -15.96
CA LEU A 341 25.07 12.81 -15.58
C LEU A 341 25.21 13.73 -16.79
N LEU A 342 25.92 13.27 -17.82
CA LEU A 342 26.00 13.97 -19.08
C LEU A 342 24.69 13.71 -19.83
N PRO A 343 23.88 14.73 -20.14
CA PRO A 343 22.76 14.52 -21.04
C PRO A 343 23.34 13.96 -22.33
N PHE A 344 22.68 12.94 -22.90
CA PHE A 344 22.79 12.73 -24.34
C PHE A 344 22.62 14.12 -24.95
N LYS A 345 23.60 14.59 -25.74
CA LYS A 345 23.31 15.68 -26.65
C LYS A 345 22.16 15.14 -27.48
N ASP A 346 20.95 15.62 -27.21
CA ASP A 346 19.88 15.57 -28.19
C ASP A 346 20.52 16.18 -29.43
N ILE A 347 20.87 15.34 -30.40
CA ILE A 347 21.12 15.82 -31.74
C ILE A 347 19.79 16.51 -32.06
N PRO A 348 19.75 17.84 -32.24
CA PRO A 348 18.48 18.52 -32.43
C PRO A 348 17.78 17.86 -33.60
N THR A 349 16.70 17.14 -33.32
CA THR A 349 15.92 16.49 -34.34
C THR A 349 15.30 17.65 -35.12
N GLU A 350 15.82 17.93 -36.31
CA GLU A 350 15.19 18.92 -37.18
C GLU A 350 13.73 18.50 -37.35
N LEU A 351 12.82 19.44 -37.12
CA LEU A 351 11.38 19.18 -37.20
C LEU A 351 10.88 19.63 -38.56
N LEU A 352 10.16 18.74 -39.24
CA LEU A 352 9.46 19.05 -40.48
C LEU A 352 8.07 19.60 -40.14
N HIS A 353 7.89 20.90 -40.36
CA HIS A 353 6.58 21.54 -40.25
C HIS A 353 5.79 21.37 -41.56
N THR A 354 4.66 20.67 -41.49
CA THR A 354 3.75 20.51 -42.64
C THR A 354 2.36 21.04 -42.31
N LYS A 355 1.49 21.14 -43.33
CA LYS A 355 0.08 21.52 -43.16
C LYS A 355 -0.70 20.55 -42.26
N TRP A 356 -0.23 19.32 -42.09
CA TRP A 356 -0.92 18.25 -41.36
C TRP A 356 -0.34 17.97 -39.96
N GLY A 357 0.74 18.64 -39.60
CA GLY A 357 1.39 18.49 -38.29
C GLY A 357 2.89 18.72 -38.34
N THR A 358 3.49 18.64 -37.16
CA THR A 358 4.94 18.68 -36.97
C THR A 358 5.45 17.25 -36.82
N TYR A 359 6.41 16.85 -37.65
CA TYR A 359 6.99 15.52 -37.69
C TYR A 359 8.51 15.60 -37.48
N GLU A 360 9.14 14.52 -37.02
CA GLU A 360 10.59 14.40 -37.01
C GLU A 360 11.11 14.35 -38.46
N MET A 361 12.19 15.09 -38.77
CA MET A 361 12.76 15.09 -40.11
C MET A 361 13.35 13.71 -40.43
N PRO A 362 12.88 13.03 -41.48
CA PRO A 362 13.41 11.72 -41.85
C PRO A 362 14.88 11.85 -42.27
N GLU A 363 15.69 10.82 -41.99
CA GLU A 363 17.09 10.79 -42.43
C GLU A 363 17.19 11.01 -43.96
N PRO A 364 18.24 11.69 -44.45
CA PRO A 364 18.43 11.90 -45.88
C PRO A 364 18.48 10.55 -46.59
N TYR A 365 17.41 10.18 -47.27
CA TYR A 365 17.38 8.96 -48.06
C TYR A 365 17.98 9.27 -49.44
N CYS A 366 19.01 8.51 -49.81
CA CYS A 366 19.47 8.51 -51.19
C CYS A 366 18.49 7.66 -52.00
N ILE A 367 17.89 8.24 -53.05
CA ILE A 367 17.13 7.46 -54.03
C ILE A 367 18.14 6.64 -54.83
N ASP A 368 18.34 5.39 -54.43
CA ASP A 368 19.14 4.42 -55.19
C ASP A 368 18.30 3.79 -56.33
N LEU A 369 17.65 4.65 -57.13
CA LEU A 369 17.01 4.24 -58.37
C LEU A 369 18.00 4.50 -59.51
N THR A 370 18.77 3.47 -59.86
CA THR A 370 19.42 3.43 -61.16
C THR A 370 18.33 3.41 -62.24
N ARG A 371 18.16 4.55 -62.94
CA ARG A 371 17.33 4.58 -64.15
C ARG A 371 18.04 3.75 -65.22
N GLY A 372 17.55 2.53 -65.44
CA GLY A 372 18.00 1.63 -66.48
C GLY A 372 16.91 0.61 -66.83
N PRO A 373 16.99 -0.03 -68.01
CA PRO A 373 16.08 -1.11 -68.36
C PRO A 373 16.19 -2.24 -67.33
N ARG A 374 15.06 -2.70 -66.81
CA ARG A 374 14.98 -3.88 -65.93
C ARG A 374 15.43 -5.12 -66.70
N THR A 375 16.62 -5.64 -66.37
CA THR A 375 17.20 -6.85 -66.97
C THR A 375 16.74 -8.14 -66.28
N ASP A 376 15.93 -8.03 -65.23
CA ASP A 376 15.51 -9.11 -64.33
C ASP A 376 14.14 -9.72 -64.67
N LEU A 377 13.46 -9.24 -65.71
CA LEU A 377 12.19 -9.81 -66.16
C LEU A 377 12.44 -11.12 -66.93
N LYS A 378 12.04 -12.25 -66.35
CA LYS A 378 11.94 -13.53 -67.07
C LYS A 378 10.98 -13.38 -68.25
N THR A 379 11.50 -13.53 -69.45
CA THR A 379 10.72 -13.65 -70.68
C THR A 379 9.84 -14.89 -70.61
N LEU A 380 8.52 -14.68 -70.58
CA LEU A 380 7.54 -15.74 -70.83
C LEU A 380 7.65 -16.13 -72.31
N LYS A 381 8.15 -17.34 -72.57
CA LYS A 381 8.12 -17.94 -73.91
C LYS A 381 6.66 -18.27 -74.25
N ALA A 382 6.19 -17.71 -75.37
CA ALA A 382 4.92 -18.06 -76.01
C ALA A 382 5.01 -19.45 -76.66
#